data_AF-A0AAV4JUD8-F1
#
_entry.id   AF-A0AAV4JUD8-F1
#
_cell.length_a   1.000
_cell.length_b   1.000
_cell.length_c   1.000
_cell.angle_alpha   90.00
_cell.angle_beta   90.00
_cell.angle_gamma   90.00
#
_symmetry.space_group_name_H-M   'P 1'
#
loop_
_entity.id
_entity.type
_entity.pdbx_description
1 polymer ?
#
loop_
_entity_poly.entity_id
_entity_poly.type
_entity_poly.pdbx_seq_one_letter_code
_entity_poly.pdbx_strand_id
1 'polypeptide(L)'
;MKKLEDAPAERNSETTKAQRLDFATWLLQNAQRYNFIYTDEAGTIRTRARARRGDRAVRIVQVRRGQNLTMTFVVNMMNGLVNHELPRGGMTAGRFNQFLHDTSLQCNPGQEVCFIFNNARAYGRVVEANLPAQFEMQHLPPYSFVPNICENAFAL
;
A
#
# COMPACT_ATOMS: atom_id res chain seq x y z
N MET A 1 4.93 20.18 -15.49
CA MET A 1 4.40 18.90 -14.95
C MET A 1 5.24 17.79 -15.58
N LYS A 2 5.97 16.98 -14.79
CA LYS A 2 6.70 15.82 -15.35
C LYS A 2 5.66 14.78 -15.81
N LYS A 3 5.85 14.23 -17.01
CA LYS A 3 5.09 13.05 -17.45
C LYS A 3 5.54 11.87 -16.61
N LEU A 4 4.58 11.05 -16.19
CA LEU A 4 4.87 9.69 -15.74
C LEU A 4 5.13 8.89 -17.00
N GLU A 5 6.32 8.31 -17.11
CA GLU A 5 6.62 7.32 -18.13
C GLU A 5 6.53 5.95 -17.48
N ASP A 6 5.69 5.09 -18.05
CA ASP A 6 5.80 3.67 -17.76
C ASP A 6 7.18 3.24 -18.31
N ALA A 7 8.00 2.62 -17.48
CA ALA A 7 9.31 2.09 -17.87
C ALA A 7 9.26 0.54 -17.90
N PRO A 8 8.65 -0.09 -18.92
CA PRO A 8 8.54 -1.55 -19.01
C PRO A 8 9.90 -2.25 -18.98
N ALA A 9 10.93 -1.58 -19.50
CA ALA A 9 12.31 -2.07 -19.52
C ALA A 9 12.91 -2.18 -18.11
N GLU A 10 12.67 -1.20 -17.23
CA GLU A 10 13.17 -1.24 -15.85
C GLU A 10 12.45 -2.28 -15.01
N ARG A 11 11.12 -2.41 -15.22
CA ARG A 11 10.28 -3.40 -14.54
C ARG A 11 10.73 -4.84 -14.79
N ASN A 12 11.18 -5.13 -16.01
CA ASN A 12 11.62 -6.47 -16.42
C ASN A 12 13.14 -6.59 -16.54
N SER A 13 13.90 -5.65 -15.98
CA SER A 13 15.36 -5.75 -15.94
C SER A 13 15.80 -6.96 -15.11
N GLU A 14 16.98 -7.52 -15.43
CA GLU A 14 17.55 -8.64 -14.68
C GLU A 14 17.77 -8.28 -13.21
N THR A 15 18.10 -7.01 -12.92
CA THR A 15 18.21 -6.50 -11.55
C THR A 15 16.88 -6.58 -10.80
N THR A 16 15.78 -6.07 -11.37
CA THR A 16 14.46 -6.13 -10.73
C THR A 16 13.99 -7.59 -10.57
N LYS A 17 14.28 -8.47 -11.53
CA LYS A 17 13.98 -9.90 -11.42
C LYS A 17 14.75 -10.57 -10.29
N ALA A 18 16.04 -10.30 -10.16
CA ALA A 18 16.86 -10.81 -9.07
C ALA A 18 16.31 -10.36 -7.70
N GLN A 19 16.02 -9.06 -7.55
CA GLN A 19 15.41 -8.53 -6.32
C GLN A 19 14.06 -9.18 -5.98
N ARG A 20 13.24 -9.48 -7.00
CA ARG A 20 11.98 -10.21 -6.82
C ARG A 20 12.20 -11.65 -6.40
N LEU A 21 13.21 -12.32 -6.94
CA LEU A 21 13.57 -13.68 -6.55
C LEU A 21 14.09 -13.74 -5.12
N ASP A 22 14.94 -12.79 -4.73
CA ASP A 22 15.47 -12.67 -3.38
C ASP A 22 14.34 -12.44 -2.37
N PHE A 23 13.44 -11.51 -2.68
CA PHE A 23 12.26 -11.25 -1.86
C PHE A 23 11.34 -12.48 -1.74
N ALA A 24 11.07 -13.17 -2.85
CA ALA A 24 10.24 -14.38 -2.83
C ALA A 24 10.87 -15.50 -1.99
N THR A 25 12.20 -15.67 -2.12
CA THR A 25 12.96 -16.63 -1.33
C THR A 25 12.87 -16.29 0.16
N TRP A 26 13.10 -15.03 0.53
CA TRP A 26 12.97 -14.55 1.89
C TRP A 26 11.55 -14.75 2.44
N LEU A 27 10.52 -14.45 1.65
CA LEU A 27 9.13 -14.60 2.05
C LEU A 27 8.81 -16.06 2.40
N LEU A 28 9.26 -17.01 1.56
CA LEU A 28 9.06 -18.44 1.78
C LEU A 28 9.81 -18.95 3.00
N GLN A 29 11.06 -18.50 3.20
CA GLN A 29 11.88 -18.89 4.35
C GLN A 29 11.28 -18.43 5.68
N ASN A 30 10.57 -17.29 5.67
CA ASN A 30 9.99 -16.69 6.87
C ASN A 30 8.48 -16.92 7.03
N ALA A 31 7.85 -17.68 6.13
CA ALA A 31 6.40 -17.90 6.12
C ALA A 31 5.86 -18.64 7.36
N GLN A 32 6.70 -19.42 8.05
CA GLN A 32 6.35 -20.06 9.31
C GLN A 32 6.66 -19.19 10.53
N ARG A 33 7.47 -18.14 10.35
CA ARG A 33 7.95 -17.26 11.41
C ARG A 33 7.00 -16.09 11.60
N TYR A 34 6.75 -15.34 10.53
CA TYR A 34 5.97 -14.11 10.61
C TYR A 34 4.52 -14.31 10.21
N ASN A 35 3.65 -13.61 10.92
CA ASN A 35 2.36 -13.23 10.41
C ASN A 35 2.53 -12.03 9.45
N PHE A 36 2.50 -12.29 8.14
CA PHE A 36 2.66 -11.23 7.13
C PHE A 36 1.42 -10.37 7.00
N ILE A 37 1.64 -9.07 6.99
CA ILE A 37 0.59 -8.07 6.93
C ILE A 37 0.94 -7.07 5.82
N TYR A 38 0.12 -7.02 4.78
CA TYR A 38 0.33 -6.21 3.58
C TYR A 38 -0.39 -4.88 3.70
N THR A 39 0.27 -3.79 3.33
CA THR A 39 -0.30 -2.44 3.36
C THR A 39 -0.10 -1.74 2.03
N ASP A 40 -1.14 -1.07 1.56
CA ASP A 40 -1.05 -0.22 0.37
C ASP A 40 -2.09 0.91 0.38
N GLU A 41 -1.90 1.89 -0.50
CA GLU A 41 -2.76 3.05 -0.66
C GLU A 41 -3.31 3.16 -2.09
N ALA A 42 -4.58 3.55 -2.21
CA ALA A 42 -5.17 3.93 -3.49
C ALA A 42 -5.98 5.22 -3.35
N GLY A 43 -5.85 6.10 -4.35
CA GLY A 43 -6.71 7.26 -4.49
C GLY A 43 -8.11 6.86 -4.98
N THR A 44 -9.15 7.45 -4.39
CA THR A 44 -10.51 7.25 -4.89
C THR A 44 -10.79 8.16 -6.10
N ILE A 45 -11.26 7.59 -7.20
CA ILE A 45 -11.67 8.34 -8.40
C ILE A 45 -13.20 8.34 -8.48
N ARG A 46 -13.81 9.51 -8.67
CA ARG A 46 -15.27 9.60 -8.90
C ARG A 46 -15.62 9.03 -10.27
N THR A 47 -16.41 7.96 -10.31
CA THR A 47 -16.88 7.32 -11.55
C THR A 47 -18.26 7.80 -12.02
N ARG A 48 -19.02 8.53 -11.18
CA ARG A 48 -20.35 9.06 -11.50
C ARG A 48 -20.49 10.54 -11.09
N ALA A 49 -21.18 11.33 -11.92
CA ALA A 49 -21.53 12.72 -11.66
C ALA A 49 -23.05 12.91 -11.79
N ARG A 50 -23.61 13.92 -11.09
CA ARG A 50 -25.01 14.31 -11.21
C ARG A 50 -25.08 15.66 -11.92
N ALA A 51 -25.96 15.78 -12.92
CA ALA A 51 -26.30 17.02 -13.61
C ALA A 51 -27.81 17.27 -13.48
N ARG A 52 -28.24 18.53 -13.64
CA ARG A 52 -29.68 18.84 -13.68
C ARG A 52 -30.31 18.22 -14.92
N ARG A 53 -31.61 17.93 -14.89
CA ARG A 53 -32.34 17.36 -16.03
C ARG A 53 -32.26 18.35 -17.20
N GLY A 54 -31.68 17.92 -18.32
CA GLY A 54 -31.42 18.76 -19.50
C GLY A 54 -29.95 19.16 -19.67
N ASP A 55 -29.14 19.04 -18.61
CA ASP A 55 -27.70 19.32 -18.68
C ASP A 55 -26.89 18.05 -18.94
N ARG A 56 -25.83 18.18 -19.74
CA ARG A 56 -24.86 17.10 -19.93
C ARG A 56 -24.04 16.93 -18.66
N ALA A 57 -24.00 15.72 -18.11
CA ALA A 57 -23.00 15.35 -17.11
C ALA A 57 -21.61 15.34 -17.78
N VAL A 58 -20.81 16.38 -17.54
CA VAL A 58 -19.46 16.51 -18.09
C VAL A 58 -18.44 16.05 -17.06
N ARG A 59 -17.59 15.09 -17.43
CA ARG A 59 -16.40 14.74 -16.67
C ARG A 59 -15.32 15.78 -16.94
N ILE A 60 -15.25 16.82 -16.10
CA ILE A 60 -14.09 17.73 -16.09
C ILE A 60 -12.97 16.98 -15.38
N VAL A 61 -12.06 16.37 -16.15
CA VAL A 61 -10.90 15.66 -15.61
C VAL A 61 -9.88 16.69 -15.13
N GLN A 62 -10.13 17.30 -13.98
CA GLN A 62 -9.04 17.81 -13.17
C GLN A 62 -8.51 16.63 -12.37
N VAL A 63 -7.37 16.11 -12.80
CA VAL A 63 -6.65 14.95 -12.23
C VAL A 63 -6.37 15.07 -10.71
N ARG A 64 -6.76 16.17 -10.04
CA ARG A 64 -6.37 16.51 -8.66
C ARG A 64 -7.37 17.30 -7.81
N ARG A 65 -8.60 17.59 -8.26
CA ARG A 65 -9.54 18.49 -7.53
C ARG A 65 -10.80 17.82 -6.94
N GLY A 66 -10.81 16.48 -6.82
CA GLY A 66 -11.77 15.83 -5.92
C GLY A 66 -11.48 16.17 -4.46
N GLN A 67 -12.39 15.86 -3.53
CA GLN A 67 -11.94 15.58 -2.16
C GLN A 67 -11.03 14.35 -2.31
N ASN A 68 -9.72 14.55 -2.45
CA ASN A 68 -8.76 13.50 -2.75
C ASN A 68 -8.73 12.55 -1.54
N LEU A 69 -9.66 11.60 -1.45
CA LEU A 69 -9.64 10.60 -0.40
C LEU A 69 -8.63 9.55 -0.83
N THR A 70 -7.65 9.34 0.03
CA THR A 70 -6.74 8.20 -0.07
C THR A 70 -7.33 7.11 0.81
N MET A 71 -7.53 5.92 0.25
CA MET A 71 -7.85 4.73 1.01
C MET A 71 -6.54 4.02 1.30
N THR A 72 -6.29 3.74 2.57
CA THR A 72 -5.16 2.92 3.00
C THR A 72 -5.72 1.79 3.81
N PHE A 73 -5.31 0.57 3.51
CA PHE A 73 -5.74 -0.58 4.28
C PHE A 73 -4.63 -1.58 4.44
N VAL A 74 -4.84 -2.44 5.43
CA VAL A 74 -3.95 -3.50 5.81
C VAL A 74 -4.66 -4.83 5.69
N VAL A 75 -4.08 -5.79 4.97
CA VAL A 75 -4.64 -7.13 4.79
C VAL A 75 -3.66 -8.19 5.27
N ASN A 76 -4.19 -9.19 5.95
CA ASN A 76 -3.51 -10.42 6.31
C ASN A 76 -4.05 -11.59 5.47
N MET A 77 -3.20 -12.54 5.09
CA MET A 77 -3.62 -13.70 4.30
C MET A 77 -4.68 -14.56 4.99
N MET A 78 -4.58 -14.73 6.31
CA MET A 78 -5.45 -15.63 7.06
C MET A 78 -6.70 -14.94 7.58
N ASN A 79 -6.55 -13.69 8.02
CA ASN A 79 -7.61 -12.95 8.72
C ASN A 79 -8.34 -11.93 7.83
N GLY A 80 -7.87 -11.68 6.62
CA GLY A 80 -8.43 -10.66 5.73
C GLY A 80 -8.07 -9.24 6.19
N LEU A 81 -9.04 -8.32 6.14
CA LEU A 81 -8.83 -6.92 6.50
C LEU A 81 -8.51 -6.79 8.00
N VAL A 82 -7.33 -6.23 8.31
CA VAL A 82 -6.90 -5.95 9.69
C VAL A 82 -7.32 -4.55 10.09
N ASN A 83 -6.87 -3.53 9.33
CA ASN A 83 -7.15 -2.13 9.62
C ASN A 83 -7.34 -1.33 8.32
N HIS A 84 -8.02 -0.18 8.40
CA HIS A 84 -8.17 0.73 7.27
C HIS A 84 -8.36 2.19 7.73
N GLU A 85 -7.98 3.11 6.87
CA GLU A 85 -8.34 4.52 6.99
C GLU A 85 -8.71 5.13 5.62
N LEU A 86 -9.53 6.18 5.65
CA LEU A 86 -9.93 6.93 4.46
C LEU A 86 -9.69 8.43 4.63
N PRO A 87 -8.42 8.86 4.81
CA PRO A 87 -8.09 10.26 4.99
C PRO A 87 -8.37 11.13 3.76
N ARG A 88 -8.62 12.42 4.01
CA ARG A 88 -8.56 13.46 2.97
C ARG A 88 -7.10 13.88 2.75
N GLY A 89 -6.69 13.95 1.49
CA GLY A 89 -5.32 14.25 1.09
C GLY A 89 -4.50 12.97 0.89
N GLY A 90 -3.27 13.13 0.39
CA GLY A 90 -2.34 12.01 0.23
C GLY A 90 -1.75 11.54 1.55
N MET A 91 -1.17 10.34 1.55
CA MET A 91 -0.45 9.80 2.69
C MET A 91 0.84 10.57 2.95
N THR A 92 1.11 10.84 4.23
CA THR A 92 2.37 11.46 4.68
C THR A 92 3.10 10.47 5.57
N ALA A 93 4.42 10.61 5.72
CA ALA A 93 5.20 9.73 6.59
C ALA A 93 4.66 9.70 8.04
N GLY A 94 4.28 10.85 8.60
CA GLY A 94 3.73 10.93 9.95
C GLY A 94 2.38 10.21 10.08
N ARG A 95 1.49 10.36 9.09
CA ARG A 95 0.22 9.64 9.06
C ARG A 95 0.43 8.14 8.92
N PHE A 96 1.34 7.73 8.04
CA PHE A 96 1.64 6.32 7.82
C PHE A 96 2.24 5.67 9.07
N ASN A 97 3.15 6.36 9.78
CA ASN A 97 3.66 5.90 11.07
C ASN A 97 2.54 5.71 12.10
N GLN A 98 1.61 6.66 12.20
CA GLN A 98 0.46 6.54 13.09
C GLN A 98 -0.42 5.36 12.71
N PHE A 99 -0.67 5.18 11.41
CA PHE A 99 -1.46 4.07 10.89
C PHE A 99 -0.81 2.70 11.19
N LEU A 100 0.51 2.57 11.05
CA LEU A 100 1.24 1.36 11.44
C LEU A 100 1.19 1.11 12.95
N HIS A 101 1.35 2.15 13.76
CA HIS A 101 1.20 2.07 15.21
C HIS A 101 -0.21 1.59 15.59
N ASP A 102 -1.26 2.20 15.05
CA ASP A 102 -2.64 1.83 15.35
C ASP A 102 -2.98 0.42 14.88
N THR A 103 -2.39 -0.01 13.76
CA THR A 103 -2.49 -1.39 13.27
C THR A 103 -1.76 -2.38 14.19
N SER A 104 -0.61 -2.00 14.76
CA SER A 104 0.13 -2.84 15.71
C SER A 104 -0.68 -3.14 16.97
N LEU A 105 -1.51 -2.20 17.43
CA LEU A 105 -2.43 -2.37 18.56
C LEU A 105 -3.55 -3.37 18.29
N GLN A 106 -3.87 -3.63 17.02
CA GLN A 106 -4.88 -4.59 16.59
C GLN A 106 -4.31 -6.00 16.37
N CYS A 107 -2.98 -6.15 16.40
CA CYS A 107 -2.33 -7.44 16.24
C CYS A 107 -2.31 -8.23 17.55
N ASN A 108 -2.36 -9.56 17.47
CA ASN A 108 -2.31 -10.40 18.66
C ASN A 108 -0.94 -10.29 19.37
N PRO A 109 -0.91 -10.13 20.70
CA PRO A 109 0.34 -10.20 21.46
C PRO A 109 1.02 -11.55 21.26
N GLY A 110 2.36 -11.55 21.14
CA GLY A 110 3.17 -12.77 21.07
C GLY A 110 3.30 -13.41 19.68
N GLN A 111 2.69 -12.83 18.65
CA GLN A 111 2.99 -13.18 17.25
C GLN A 111 4.10 -12.28 16.71
N GLU A 112 5.11 -12.86 16.06
CA GLU A 112 6.03 -12.08 15.24
C GLU A 112 5.28 -11.62 13.98
N VAL A 113 5.26 -10.32 13.72
CA VAL A 113 4.51 -9.72 12.62
C VAL A 113 5.49 -9.00 11.70
N CYS A 114 5.31 -9.16 10.39
CA CYS A 114 6.06 -8.39 9.42
C CYS A 114 5.14 -7.56 8.52
N PHE A 115 5.33 -6.24 8.56
CA PHE A 115 4.65 -5.30 7.67
C PHE A 115 5.32 -5.30 6.30
N ILE A 116 4.53 -5.52 5.25
CA ILE A 116 4.96 -5.51 3.86
C ILE A 116 4.31 -4.35 3.13
N PHE A 117 5.10 -3.47 2.53
CA PHE A 117 4.61 -2.31 1.78
C PHE A 117 5.58 -1.89 0.68
N ASN A 118 5.11 -1.06 -0.24
CA ASN A 118 5.90 -0.60 -1.38
C ASN A 118 7.00 0.41 -0.97
N ASN A 119 7.83 0.81 -1.93
CA ASN A 119 8.89 1.80 -1.70
C ASN A 119 8.43 3.25 -1.94
N ALA A 120 7.17 3.58 -1.68
CA ALA A 120 6.72 4.96 -1.82
C ALA A 120 7.57 5.90 -0.96
N ARG A 121 7.86 7.09 -1.49
CA ARG A 121 8.74 8.06 -0.84
C ARG A 121 8.26 8.47 0.56
N ALA A 122 6.96 8.42 0.80
CA ALA A 122 6.37 8.67 2.12
C ALA A 122 6.75 7.59 3.14
N TYR A 123 7.01 6.36 2.69
CA TYR A 123 7.32 5.20 3.52
C TYR A 123 8.81 5.05 3.80
N GLY A 124 9.69 5.55 2.92
CA GLY A 124 11.15 5.58 3.17
C GLY A 124 11.60 6.52 4.31
N ARG A 125 10.65 7.13 5.04
CA ARG A 125 10.88 7.94 6.25
C ARG A 125 10.15 7.36 7.47
N VAL A 126 9.67 6.13 7.37
CA VAL A 126 9.05 5.42 8.48
C VAL A 126 10.08 5.25 9.58
N VAL A 127 9.66 5.53 10.80
CA VAL A 127 10.52 5.41 11.98
C VAL A 127 10.17 4.07 12.62
N GLU A 128 10.91 3.04 12.27
CA GLU A 128 10.79 1.69 12.87
C GLU A 128 10.90 1.72 14.40
N ALA A 129 11.62 2.71 14.95
CA ALA A 129 11.92 2.82 16.38
C ALA A 129 10.69 2.95 17.31
N ASN A 130 9.50 3.21 16.77
CA ASN A 130 8.27 3.31 17.56
C ASN A 130 7.43 2.02 17.59
N LEU A 131 7.84 0.97 16.88
CA LEU A 131 7.14 -0.31 16.93
C LEU A 131 7.74 -1.23 18.01
N PRO A 132 6.92 -2.05 18.68
CA PRO A 132 7.41 -3.10 19.57
C PRO A 132 8.33 -4.08 18.84
N ALA A 133 9.25 -4.72 19.57
CA ALA A 133 10.25 -5.63 19.00
C ALA A 133 9.69 -6.85 18.25
N GLN A 134 8.42 -7.20 18.45
CA GLN A 134 7.74 -8.27 17.71
C GLN A 134 7.36 -7.88 16.27
N PHE A 135 7.50 -6.61 15.90
CA PHE A 135 7.16 -6.12 14.57
C PHE A 135 8.43 -5.82 13.77
N GLU A 136 8.48 -6.39 12.57
CA GLU A 136 9.49 -6.09 11.58
C GLU A 136 8.85 -5.47 10.33
N MET A 137 9.67 -4.82 9.51
CA MET A 137 9.24 -4.22 8.24
C MET A 137 10.05 -4.81 7.11
N GLN A 138 9.36 -5.12 6.01
CA GLN A 138 10.00 -5.53 4.78
C GLN A 138 9.41 -4.78 3.60
N HIS A 139 10.29 -4.14 2.84
CA HIS A 139 9.91 -3.45 1.62
C HIS A 139 9.73 -4.41 0.45
N LEU A 140 8.70 -4.16 -0.36
CA LEU A 140 8.53 -4.82 -1.65
C LEU A 140 9.65 -4.38 -2.62
N PRO A 141 10.13 -5.29 -3.48
CA PRO A 141 11.03 -4.91 -4.55
C PRO A 141 10.36 -3.92 -5.52
N PRO A 142 11.13 -3.08 -6.23
CA PRO A 142 10.59 -2.18 -7.24
C PRO A 142 9.65 -2.88 -8.22
N TYR A 143 8.61 -2.17 -8.65
CA TYR A 143 7.65 -2.63 -9.67
C TYR A 143 6.96 -3.99 -9.38
N SER A 144 6.81 -4.35 -8.10
CA SER A 144 6.34 -5.67 -7.68
C SER A 144 4.96 -5.63 -7.02
N PHE A 145 3.93 -5.38 -7.82
CA PHE A 145 2.54 -5.37 -7.37
C PHE A 145 1.97 -6.78 -7.11
N VAL A 146 2.42 -7.79 -7.86
CA VAL A 146 1.89 -9.17 -7.79
C VAL A 146 1.97 -9.81 -6.38
N PRO A 147 3.09 -9.69 -5.64
CA PRO A 147 3.16 -10.22 -4.27
C PRO A 147 2.38 -9.38 -3.25
N ASN A 148 1.85 -8.21 -3.63
CA ASN A 148 1.05 -7.37 -2.74
C ASN A 148 -0.43 -7.74 -2.82
N ILE A 149 -0.93 -8.44 -1.80
CA ILE A 149 -2.33 -8.90 -1.77
C ILE A 149 -3.31 -7.73 -1.75
N CYS A 150 -2.88 -6.55 -1.31
CA CYS A 150 -3.71 -5.35 -1.34
C CYS A 150 -4.18 -4.97 -2.76
N GLU A 151 -3.37 -5.27 -3.78
CA GLU A 151 -3.73 -4.99 -5.18
C GLU A 151 -4.97 -5.80 -5.61
N ASN A 152 -5.10 -7.04 -5.13
CA ASN A 152 -6.30 -7.84 -5.35
C ASN A 152 -7.52 -7.28 -4.62
N ALA A 153 -7.33 -6.71 -3.42
CA ALA A 153 -8.41 -6.08 -2.67
C ALA A 153 -8.89 -4.76 -3.31
N PHE A 154 -8.02 -4.03 -4.01
CA PHE A 154 -8.40 -2.85 -4.79
C PHE A 154 -9.02 -3.17 -6.16
N ALA A 155 -8.80 -4.36 -6.70
CA ALA A 155 -9.23 -4.76 -8.05
C ALA A 155 -10.72 -5.15 -8.16
N LEU A 156 -11.50 -4.99 -7.09
CA LEU A 156 -12.94 -5.30 -7.04
C LEU A 156 -13.83 -4.22 -7.67
#